data_AF-A0A932JGU0-F1
#
_entry.id   AF-A0A932JGU0-F1
#
_cell.length_a   1.000
_cell.length_b   1.000
_cell.length_c   1.000
_cell.angle_alpha   90.00
_cell.angle_beta   90.00
_cell.angle_gamma   90.00
#
_symmetry.space_group_name_H-M   'P 1'
#
loop_
_entity.id
_entity.type
_entity.pdbx_description
1 polymer ?
#
loop_
_entity_poly.entity_id
_entity_poly.type
_entity_poly.pdbx_seq_one_letter_code
_entity_poly.pdbx_strand_id
1 'polypeptide(L)'
;MSPVSPKLSPTKRTPPPEWFPGPIFIWIFLFLSLFYFARLGSLPLEKQNKELGYGDFYSMLEANPRTPTLKNGARVMSEITGDLTTGEKYHVVVPEHDPDLERLLRENMPHYEIRPEKTFWTQLLYAVIGPLLFVGLFWFLLYRGGGAAGGGRLMAFGKSRARLGSSTKITFQDVAGVEEAKSEL
;
A
#
# COMPACT_ATOMS: atom_id res chain seq x y z
N MET A 1 -10.43 38.12 -51.75
CA MET A 1 -9.21 37.86 -50.96
C MET A 1 -9.62 37.15 -49.68
N SER A 2 -9.42 35.84 -49.60
CA SER A 2 -9.71 35.06 -48.38
C SER A 2 -8.44 34.98 -47.53
N PRO A 3 -8.49 35.19 -46.21
CA PRO A 3 -7.31 35.19 -45.36
C PRO A 3 -6.82 33.75 -45.13
N VAL A 4 -5.52 33.54 -45.35
CA VAL A 4 -4.82 32.29 -45.07
C VAL A 4 -4.56 32.22 -43.56
N SER A 5 -5.12 31.23 -42.88
CA SER A 5 -4.85 30.97 -41.47
C SER A 5 -3.45 30.36 -41.29
N PRO A 6 -2.67 30.82 -40.28
CA PRO A 6 -1.32 30.31 -40.06
C PRO A 6 -1.38 28.89 -39.48
N LYS A 7 -0.73 27.93 -40.17
CA LYS A 7 -0.59 26.55 -39.68
C LYS A 7 0.27 26.53 -38.42
N LEU A 8 -0.34 26.20 -37.28
CA LEU A 8 0.37 25.90 -36.03
C LEU A 8 1.32 24.70 -36.26
N SER A 9 2.60 24.89 -35.96
CA SER A 9 3.62 23.86 -36.08
C SER A 9 3.41 22.75 -35.04
N PRO A 10 3.63 21.47 -35.40
CA PRO A 10 3.48 20.38 -34.45
C PRO A 10 4.59 20.45 -33.40
N THR A 11 4.22 20.68 -32.14
CA THR A 11 5.13 20.61 -31.00
C THR A 11 5.79 19.22 -30.96
N LYS A 12 7.09 19.15 -31.27
CA LYS A 12 7.87 17.91 -31.17
C LYS A 12 7.85 17.44 -29.70
N ARG A 13 7.23 16.29 -29.45
CA ARG A 13 7.28 15.61 -28.15
C ARG A 13 8.70 15.14 -27.93
N THR A 14 9.42 15.73 -26.97
CA THR A 14 10.76 15.25 -26.59
C THR A 14 10.65 13.85 -25.99
N PRO A 15 11.50 12.89 -26.39
CA PRO A 15 11.52 11.58 -25.75
C PRO A 15 11.90 11.74 -24.27
N PRO A 16 11.36 10.89 -23.38
CA PRO A 16 11.76 10.90 -21.98
C PRO A 16 13.28 10.61 -21.87
N PRO A 17 13.94 11.11 -20.81
CA PRO A 17 15.37 10.85 -20.58
C PRO A 17 15.69 9.34 -20.56
N GLU A 18 16.84 8.93 -21.10
CA GLU A 18 17.25 7.52 -21.18
C GLU A 18 17.35 6.79 -19.83
N TRP A 19 17.63 7.51 -18.74
CA TRP A 19 17.68 6.95 -17.39
C TRP A 19 16.31 6.67 -16.79
N PHE A 20 15.22 7.12 -17.43
CA PHE A 20 13.88 6.94 -16.92
C PHE A 20 13.44 5.50 -17.21
N PRO A 21 13.43 4.60 -16.21
CA PRO A 21 12.91 3.25 -16.43
C PRO A 21 11.49 3.39 -16.96
N GLY A 22 11.16 2.66 -18.02
CA GLY A 22 9.88 2.80 -18.72
C GLY A 22 8.64 2.50 -17.83
N PRO A 23 7.50 2.14 -18.42
CA PRO A 23 6.26 1.90 -17.64
C PRO A 23 6.42 0.84 -16.53
N ILE A 24 7.46 0.01 -16.60
CA ILE A 24 7.86 -0.97 -15.59
C ILE A 24 8.03 -0.33 -14.19
N PHE A 25 8.54 0.89 -14.08
CA PHE A 25 8.71 1.55 -12.78
C PHE A 25 7.39 1.82 -12.06
N ILE A 26 6.32 2.14 -12.82
CA ILE A 26 4.98 2.32 -12.27
C ILE A 26 4.47 0.99 -11.72
N TRP A 27 4.68 -0.12 -12.45
CA TRP A 27 4.29 -1.46 -11.98
C TRP A 27 5.09 -1.92 -10.76
N ILE A 28 6.40 -1.63 -10.71
CA ILE A 28 7.25 -1.90 -9.54
C ILE A 28 6.75 -1.10 -8.33
N PHE A 29 6.45 0.19 -8.53
CA PHE A 29 5.92 1.05 -7.48
C PHE A 29 4.55 0.56 -6.98
N LEU A 30 3.66 0.19 -7.89
CA LEU A 30 2.32 -0.32 -7.56
C LEU A 30 2.41 -1.66 -6.82
N PHE A 31 3.32 -2.54 -7.24
CA PHE A 31 3.61 -3.79 -6.55
C PHE A 31 4.19 -3.56 -5.15
N LEU A 32 5.18 -2.67 -5.00
CA LEU A 32 5.76 -2.30 -3.70
C LEU A 32 4.74 -1.61 -2.79
N SER A 33 3.86 -0.78 -3.35
CA SER A 33 2.76 -0.15 -2.62
C SER A 33 1.80 -1.21 -2.10
N LEU A 34 1.34 -2.09 -2.99
CA LEU A 34 0.43 -3.18 -2.65
C LEU A 34 1.05 -4.10 -1.62
N PHE A 35 2.34 -4.41 -1.74
CA PHE A 35 3.09 -5.19 -0.77
C PHE A 35 3.18 -4.47 0.59
N TYR A 36 3.53 -3.19 0.61
CA TYR A 36 3.57 -2.38 1.83
C TYR A 36 2.19 -2.31 2.52
N PHE A 37 1.13 -2.07 1.76
CA PHE A 37 -0.25 -2.07 2.26
C PHE A 37 -0.74 -3.45 2.69
N ALA A 38 -0.35 -4.52 1.99
CA ALA A 38 -0.67 -5.89 2.40
C ALA A 38 0.01 -6.25 3.73
N ARG A 39 1.23 -5.73 3.96
CA ARG A 39 1.92 -5.84 5.26
C ARG A 39 1.22 -4.99 6.33
N LEU A 40 0.68 -3.82 5.97
CA LEU A 40 -0.15 -3.03 6.88
C LEU A 40 -1.48 -3.74 7.22
N GLY A 41 -2.11 -4.39 6.24
CA GLY A 41 -3.36 -5.15 6.42
C GLY A 41 -3.23 -6.42 7.25
N SER A 42 -2.00 -6.89 7.51
CA SER A 42 -1.73 -7.93 8.51
C SER A 42 -1.74 -7.40 9.96
N LEU A 43 -2.15 -6.14 10.17
CA LEU A 43 -2.65 -5.67 11.46
C LEU A 43 -3.70 -6.68 11.95
N PRO A 44 -3.50 -7.34 13.10
CA PRO A 44 -4.50 -8.25 13.63
C PRO A 44 -5.79 -7.46 13.80
N LEU A 45 -6.78 -7.71 12.93
CA LEU A 45 -8.15 -7.25 13.11
C LEU A 45 -8.53 -7.70 14.52
N GLU A 46 -8.68 -6.73 15.41
CA GLU A 46 -8.83 -6.96 16.83
C GLU A 46 -10.08 -7.81 17.03
N LYS A 47 -9.87 -9.12 17.24
CA LYS A 47 -10.92 -10.07 17.58
C LYS A 47 -11.67 -9.46 18.74
N GLN A 48 -12.98 -9.28 18.56
CA GLN A 48 -13.94 -8.67 19.47
C GLN A 48 -13.46 -8.71 20.93
N ASN A 49 -12.98 -7.55 21.42
CA ASN A 49 -12.59 -7.42 22.81
C ASN A 49 -13.86 -7.52 23.66
N LYS A 50 -13.93 -8.54 24.51
CA LYS A 50 -14.98 -8.66 25.51
C LYS A 50 -14.63 -7.74 26.68
N GLU A 51 -15.37 -6.65 26.82
CA GLU A 51 -15.29 -5.81 28.01
C GLU A 51 -15.80 -6.61 29.22
N LEU A 52 -14.97 -6.75 30.25
CA LEU A 52 -15.30 -7.38 31.52
C LEU A 52 -15.41 -6.31 32.60
N GLY A 53 -16.41 -6.45 33.47
CA GLY A 53 -16.47 -5.66 34.69
C GLY A 53 -15.36 -6.05 35.67
N TYR A 54 -14.91 -5.10 36.48
CA TYR A 54 -13.86 -5.33 37.50
C TYR A 54 -14.19 -6.51 38.42
N GLY A 55 -15.44 -6.58 38.93
CA GLY A 55 -15.87 -7.67 39.82
C GLY A 55 -15.89 -9.04 39.14
N ASP A 56 -16.33 -9.10 37.88
CA ASP A 56 -16.32 -10.34 37.11
C ASP A 56 -14.89 -10.82 36.90
N PHE A 57 -14.01 -9.93 36.49
CA PHE A 57 -12.59 -10.23 36.34
C PHE A 57 -11.95 -10.72 37.66
N TYR A 58 -12.24 -10.04 38.77
CA TYR A 58 -11.74 -10.43 40.09
C TYR A 58 -12.17 -11.85 40.46
N SER A 59 -13.46 -12.18 40.25
CA SER A 59 -13.98 -13.52 40.51
C SER A 59 -13.36 -14.59 39.60
N MET A 60 -13.14 -14.27 38.33
CA MET A 60 -12.46 -15.16 37.38
C MET A 60 -10.99 -15.38 37.78
N LEU A 61 -10.32 -14.35 38.27
CA LEU A 61 -8.95 -14.41 38.73
C LEU A 61 -8.79 -15.26 40.00
N GLU A 62 -9.72 -15.13 40.96
CA GLU A 62 -9.77 -15.96 42.16
C GLU A 62 -10.09 -17.43 41.84
N ALA A 63 -10.96 -17.67 40.85
CA ALA A 63 -11.32 -19.00 40.39
C ALA A 63 -10.26 -19.64 39.47
N ASN A 64 -9.36 -18.85 38.87
CA ASN A 64 -8.42 -19.30 37.83
C ASN A 64 -7.57 -20.53 38.22
N PRO A 65 -7.07 -20.68 39.46
CA PRO A 65 -6.33 -21.87 39.88
C PRO A 65 -7.15 -23.16 39.86
N ARG A 66 -8.48 -23.05 39.98
CA ARG A 66 -9.41 -24.19 39.97
C ARG A 66 -10.04 -24.41 38.59
N THR A 67 -10.40 -23.30 37.93
CA THR A 67 -11.04 -23.27 36.61
C THR A 67 -10.30 -22.26 35.72
N PRO A 68 -9.28 -22.70 34.96
CA PRO A 68 -8.48 -21.80 34.15
C PRO A 68 -9.32 -21.17 33.05
N THR A 69 -9.61 -19.88 33.21
CA THR A 69 -10.37 -19.05 32.27
C THR A 69 -9.49 -17.98 31.66
N LEU A 70 -8.55 -17.44 32.42
CA LEU A 70 -7.57 -16.44 32.01
C LEU A 70 -6.28 -17.15 31.58
N LYS A 71 -5.88 -17.00 30.32
CA LYS A 71 -4.66 -17.64 29.78
C LYS A 71 -3.41 -16.79 30.01
N ASN A 72 -3.52 -15.50 29.72
CA ASN A 72 -2.46 -14.51 29.85
C ASN A 72 -3.09 -13.15 30.18
N GLY A 73 -2.24 -12.19 30.56
CA GLY A 73 -2.68 -10.82 30.74
C GLY A 73 -1.50 -9.84 30.69
N ALA A 74 -1.75 -8.68 30.12
CA ALA A 74 -0.84 -7.56 30.07
C ALA A 74 -1.53 -6.34 30.67
N ARG A 75 -0.90 -5.72 31.67
CA ARG A 75 -1.37 -4.45 32.23
C ARG A 75 -0.68 -3.29 31.55
N VAL A 76 -1.49 -2.31 31.13
CA VAL A 76 -1.07 -1.00 30.63
C VAL A 76 -1.88 0.03 31.41
N MET A 77 -1.21 0.79 32.29
CA MET A 77 -1.86 1.77 33.17
C MET A 77 -2.99 1.15 34.03
N SER A 78 -4.23 1.65 33.88
CA SER A 78 -5.45 1.17 34.53
C SER A 78 -6.20 0.11 33.72
N GLU A 79 -5.58 -0.45 32.68
CA GLU A 79 -6.22 -1.43 31.80
C GLU A 79 -5.45 -2.76 31.82
N ILE A 80 -6.18 -3.86 31.91
CA ILE A 80 -5.63 -5.21 31.72
C ILE A 80 -6.29 -5.81 30.49
N THR A 81 -5.46 -6.34 29.59
CA THR A 81 -5.89 -7.04 28.38
C THR A 81 -5.25 -8.41 28.32
N GLY A 82 -5.96 -9.38 27.74
CA GLY A 82 -5.41 -10.72 27.56
C GLY A 82 -6.33 -11.60 26.75
N ASP A 83 -5.98 -12.88 26.67
CA ASP A 83 -6.70 -13.93 26.00
C ASP A 83 -7.36 -14.86 27.05
N LEU A 84 -8.61 -15.19 26.81
CA LEU A 84 -9.33 -16.24 27.53
C LEU A 84 -8.93 -17.61 26.99
N THR A 85 -9.19 -18.66 27.77
CA THR A 85 -8.98 -20.05 27.32
C THR A 85 -9.86 -20.42 26.12
N THR A 86 -10.96 -19.70 25.89
CA THR A 86 -11.82 -19.80 24.70
C THR A 86 -11.19 -19.20 23.43
N GLY A 87 -10.13 -18.40 23.57
CA GLY A 87 -9.48 -17.68 22.47
C GLY A 87 -10.11 -16.32 22.14
N GLU A 88 -11.04 -15.85 22.97
CA GLU A 88 -11.53 -14.46 22.96
C GLU A 88 -10.56 -13.54 23.70
N LYS A 89 -10.47 -12.28 23.28
CA LYS A 89 -9.72 -11.27 24.03
C LYS A 89 -10.61 -10.62 25.07
N TYR A 90 -10.06 -10.34 26.24
CA TYR A 90 -10.75 -9.55 27.27
C TYR A 90 -10.05 -8.22 27.50
N HIS A 91 -10.84 -7.24 27.90
CA HIS A 91 -10.40 -5.93 28.34
C HIS A 91 -11.11 -5.60 29.65
N VAL A 92 -10.37 -5.13 30.65
CA VAL A 92 -10.93 -4.71 31.94
C VAL A 92 -10.20 -3.46 32.42
N VAL A 93 -10.98 -2.51 32.92
CA VAL A 93 -10.47 -1.34 33.64
C VAL A 93 -10.36 -1.68 35.11
N VAL A 94 -9.16 -1.52 35.66
CA VAL A 94 -8.82 -1.82 37.06
C VAL A 94 -8.36 -0.56 37.78
N PRO A 95 -8.56 -0.47 39.11
CA PRO A 95 -7.97 0.61 39.91
C PRO A 95 -6.45 0.67 39.74
N GLU A 96 -5.87 1.88 39.73
CA GLU A 96 -4.41 2.05 39.63
C GLU A 96 -3.66 1.40 40.79
N HIS A 97 -4.25 1.41 41.99
CA HIS A 97 -3.63 0.86 43.19
C HIS A 97 -4.62 -0.05 43.93
N ASP A 98 -4.37 -1.35 43.86
CA ASP A 98 -5.09 -2.39 44.62
C ASP A 98 -4.09 -3.51 45.01
N PRO A 99 -3.59 -3.52 46.25
CA PRO A 99 -2.60 -4.51 46.70
C PRO A 99 -3.11 -5.96 46.67
N ASP A 100 -4.41 -6.16 46.89
CA ASP A 100 -5.01 -7.49 46.89
C ASP A 100 -5.10 -8.05 45.46
N LEU A 101 -5.49 -7.20 44.51
CA LEU A 101 -5.47 -7.55 43.09
C LEU A 101 -4.06 -7.92 42.61
N GLU A 102 -3.05 -7.14 42.97
CA GLU A 102 -1.66 -7.42 42.58
C GLU A 102 -1.16 -8.76 43.14
N ARG A 103 -1.54 -9.09 44.38
CA ARG A 103 -1.24 -10.39 44.98
C ARG A 103 -1.91 -11.52 44.20
N LEU A 104 -3.20 -11.40 43.91
CA LEU A 104 -3.95 -12.40 43.14
C LEU A 104 -3.40 -12.59 41.72
N LEU A 105 -3.02 -11.50 41.03
CA LEU A 105 -2.42 -11.58 39.71
C LEU A 105 -1.11 -12.38 39.74
N ARG A 106 -0.29 -12.18 40.77
CA ARG A 106 0.98 -12.88 40.94
C ARG A 106 0.79 -14.36 41.28
N GLU A 107 -0.19 -14.69 42.11
CA GLU A 107 -0.46 -16.07 42.55
C GLU A 107 -1.20 -16.88 41.49
N ASN A 108 -2.19 -16.28 40.82
CA ASN A 108 -3.17 -16.98 40.00
C ASN A 108 -2.93 -16.80 38.49
N MET A 109 -1.99 -15.95 38.07
CA MET A 109 -1.70 -15.71 36.65
C MET A 109 -0.17 -15.70 36.36
N PRO A 110 0.43 -16.89 36.13
CA PRO A 110 1.88 -17.02 35.95
C PRO A 110 2.44 -16.36 34.67
N HIS A 111 1.57 -16.00 33.72
CA HIS A 111 1.94 -15.30 32.47
C HIS A 111 1.46 -13.84 32.45
N TYR A 112 1.53 -13.17 33.60
CA TYR A 112 1.23 -11.75 33.72
C TYR A 112 2.44 -10.88 33.39
N GLU A 113 2.26 -9.91 32.49
CA GLU A 113 3.28 -8.92 32.13
C GLU A 113 2.79 -7.50 32.37
N ILE A 114 3.68 -6.63 32.84
CA ILE A 114 3.43 -5.19 32.90
C ILE A 114 4.12 -4.58 31.68
N ARG A 115 3.34 -4.00 30.78
CA ARG A 115 3.86 -3.34 29.59
C ARG A 115 3.79 -1.82 29.81
N PRO A 116 4.86 -1.08 29.50
CA PRO A 116 4.76 0.36 29.44
C PRO A 116 3.75 0.75 28.36
N GLU A 117 3.05 1.87 28.57
CA GLU A 117 2.23 2.47 27.53
C GLU A 117 3.13 2.74 26.31
N LYS A 118 2.90 2.00 25.23
CA LYS A 118 3.47 2.39 23.94
C LYS A 118 2.69 3.62 23.53
N THR A 119 3.38 4.76 23.48
CA THR A 119 2.78 6.04 23.13
C THR A 119 2.01 5.86 21.82
N PHE A 120 0.68 5.88 21.90
CA PHE A 120 -0.21 5.75 20.75
C PHE A 120 0.22 6.69 19.62
N TRP A 121 0.66 7.89 19.98
CA TRP A 121 1.23 8.89 19.09
C TRP A 121 2.48 8.44 18.35
N THR A 122 3.39 7.71 19.00
CA THR A 122 4.60 7.17 18.36
C THR A 122 4.23 6.08 17.36
N GLN A 123 3.29 5.19 17.71
CA GLN A 123 2.80 4.17 16.78
C GLN A 123 2.06 4.80 15.59
N LEU A 124 1.23 5.82 15.83
CA LEU A 124 0.55 6.58 14.80
C LEU A 124 1.54 7.32 13.89
N LEU A 125 2.58 7.94 14.46
CA LEU A 125 3.62 8.63 13.70
C LEU A 125 4.36 7.67 12.78
N TYR A 126 4.78 6.50 13.27
CA TYR A 126 5.40 5.48 12.43
C TYR A 126 4.43 4.90 11.38
N ALA A 127 3.15 4.77 11.71
CA ALA A 127 2.13 4.32 10.77
C ALA A 127 1.87 5.35 9.66
N VAL A 128 1.98 6.65 9.95
CA VAL A 128 1.71 7.73 8.99
C VAL A 128 2.95 8.12 8.18
N ILE A 129 4.15 8.06 8.77
CA ILE A 129 5.38 8.51 8.12
C ILE A 129 5.72 7.67 6.88
N GLY A 130 5.47 6.36 6.92
CA GLY A 130 5.70 5.47 5.77
C GLY A 130 4.83 5.81 4.56
N PRO A 131 3.49 5.83 4.68
CA PRO A 131 2.59 6.27 3.62
C PRO A 131 2.88 7.71 3.17
N LEU A 132 3.19 8.63 4.09
CA LEU A 132 3.46 10.03 3.77
C LEU A 132 4.73 10.18 2.92
N LEU A 133 5.82 9.49 3.29
CA LEU A 133 7.05 9.47 2.50
C LEU A 133 6.84 8.81 1.14
N PHE A 134 6.02 7.76 1.08
CA PHE A 134 5.69 7.08 -0.16
C PHE A 134 4.92 8.00 -1.12
N VAL A 135 3.88 8.66 -0.64
CA VAL A 135 3.09 9.64 -1.42
C VAL A 135 3.94 10.85 -1.78
N GLY A 136 4.77 11.34 -0.85
CA GLY A 136 5.67 12.47 -1.07
C GLY A 136 6.71 12.18 -2.16
N LEU A 137 7.36 11.00 -2.11
CA LEU A 137 8.31 10.56 -3.12
C LEU A 137 7.62 10.37 -4.48
N PHE A 138 6.43 9.79 -4.51
CA PHE A 138 5.65 9.63 -5.73
C PHE A 138 5.30 10.99 -6.34
N TRP A 139 4.78 11.92 -5.53
CA TRP A 139 4.46 13.27 -5.96
C TRP A 139 5.68 14.03 -6.45
N PHE A 140 6.82 13.89 -5.75
CA PHE A 140 8.09 14.48 -6.15
C PHE A 140 8.58 13.94 -7.51
N LEU A 141 8.48 12.63 -7.74
CA LEU A 141 8.81 12.02 -9.03
C LEU A 141 7.89 12.51 -10.17
N LEU A 142 6.60 12.68 -9.89
CA LEU A 142 5.63 13.25 -10.84
C LEU A 142 5.95 14.71 -11.18
N TYR A 143 6.29 15.51 -10.16
CA TYR A 143 6.61 16.93 -10.30
C TYR A 143 7.96 17.16 -11.00
N ARG A 144 8.97 16.36 -10.67
CA ARG A 144 10.32 16.40 -11.29
C ARG A 144 10.31 15.83 -12.72
N GLY A 145 9.47 14.85 -12.99
CA GLY A 145 9.38 14.15 -14.28
C GLY A 145 8.60 14.87 -15.38
N GLY A 146 8.02 16.05 -15.11
CA GLY A 146 7.37 16.89 -16.12
C GLY A 146 6.28 16.17 -16.93
N GLY A 147 5.09 15.98 -16.33
CA GLY A 147 3.85 15.70 -17.08
C GLY A 147 3.72 14.35 -17.81
N ALA A 148 4.73 13.48 -17.78
CA ALA A 148 4.69 12.22 -18.54
C ALA A 148 3.97 11.05 -17.81
N ALA A 149 3.80 11.15 -16.48
CA ALA A 149 3.19 10.11 -15.65
C ALA A 149 1.85 10.53 -15.01
N GLY A 150 1.44 11.80 -15.17
CA GLY A 150 0.12 12.29 -14.78
C GLY A 150 -0.79 12.42 -16.01
N GLY A 151 -1.72 11.49 -16.19
CA GLY A 151 -2.90 11.67 -17.07
C GLY A 151 -2.76 11.35 -18.57
N GLY A 152 -1.56 11.19 -19.14
CA GLY A 152 -1.42 11.06 -20.60
C GLY A 152 -1.24 9.66 -21.18
N ARG A 153 -0.85 8.66 -20.37
CA ARG A 153 -0.29 7.40 -20.89
C ARG A 153 -1.02 6.12 -20.49
N LEU A 154 -1.93 6.16 -19.49
CA LEU A 154 -2.90 5.10 -19.27
C LEU A 154 -3.94 5.01 -20.42
N MET A 155 -4.15 6.10 -21.17
CA MET A 155 -4.97 6.14 -22.40
C MET A 155 -4.22 5.68 -23.67
N ALA A 156 -2.96 5.25 -23.57
CA ALA A 156 -2.20 4.74 -24.72
C ALA A 156 -2.41 3.23 -24.96
N PHE A 157 -3.03 2.51 -24.02
CA PHE A 157 -3.37 1.08 -24.16
C PHE A 157 -4.48 0.78 -25.19
N GLY A 158 -5.10 1.80 -25.79
CA GLY A 158 -6.06 1.64 -26.88
C GLY A 158 -5.47 1.77 -28.30
N LYS A 159 -4.22 2.23 -28.46
CA LYS A 159 -3.63 2.45 -29.79
C LYS A 159 -2.70 1.30 -30.16
N SER A 160 -3.33 0.15 -30.44
CA SER A 160 -2.73 -0.91 -31.26
C SER A 160 -2.01 -0.29 -32.45
N ARG A 161 -0.68 -0.33 -32.42
CA ARG A 161 0.13 -0.26 -33.64
C ARG A 161 0.13 -1.65 -34.27
N ALA A 162 -1.03 -2.10 -34.74
CA ALA A 162 -1.06 -3.02 -35.85
C ALA A 162 -0.46 -2.25 -37.03
N ARG A 163 0.76 -2.59 -37.41
CA ARG A 163 1.32 -2.21 -38.70
C ARG A 163 0.38 -2.78 -39.75
N LEU A 164 -0.50 -1.95 -40.30
CA LEU A 164 -1.21 -2.28 -41.53
C LEU A 164 -0.12 -2.49 -42.58
N GLY A 165 0.08 -3.74 -42.99
CA GLY A 165 1.05 -4.08 -44.02
C GLY A 165 0.86 -3.16 -45.20
N SER A 166 1.95 -2.59 -45.69
CA SER A 166 1.97 -1.96 -47.00
C SER A 166 1.56 -3.03 -48.00
N SER A 167 0.29 -3.04 -48.40
CA SER A 167 -0.12 -3.74 -49.60
C SER A 167 0.60 -3.04 -50.75
N THR A 168 1.73 -3.59 -51.18
CA THR A 168 2.35 -3.23 -52.45
C THR A 168 1.33 -3.53 -53.53
N LYS A 169 0.59 -2.51 -53.95
CA LYS A 169 -0.32 -2.60 -55.09
C LYS A 169 0.52 -2.45 -56.34
N ILE A 170 1.13 -3.55 -56.79
CA ILE A 170 1.75 -3.62 -58.10
C ILE A 170 0.60 -3.42 -59.10
N THR A 171 0.70 -2.38 -59.92
CA THR A 171 -0.25 -2.13 -61.01
C THR A 171 0.51 -2.27 -62.32
N PHE A 172 -0.10 -2.88 -63.33
CA PHE A 172 0.49 -3.15 -64.65
C PHE A 172 0.89 -1.89 -65.47
N GLN A 173 0.92 -0.71 -64.85
CA GLN A 173 1.59 0.46 -65.40
C GLN A 173 3.11 0.35 -65.35
N ASP A 174 3.67 -0.55 -64.54
CA ASP A 174 5.13 -0.76 -64.39
C ASP A 174 5.71 -1.68 -65.49
N VAL A 175 5.00 -1.85 -66.60
CA VAL A 175 5.40 -2.68 -67.74
C VAL A 175 5.11 -1.94 -69.05
N ALA A 176 5.79 -0.82 -69.29
CA ALA A 176 5.81 -0.19 -70.62
C ALA A 176 7.02 0.73 -70.81
N GLY A 177 7.91 0.36 -71.75
CA GLY A 177 8.96 1.21 -72.31
C GLY A 177 10.32 0.99 -71.66
N VAL A 178 11.27 0.20 -72.19
CA VAL A 178 11.95 0.32 -73.50
C VAL A 178 12.46 1.75 -73.73
N GLU A 179 13.79 1.86 -73.65
CA GLU A 179 14.68 2.96 -74.10
C GLU A 179 15.52 3.64 -73.00
N GLU A 180 16.44 2.92 -72.35
CA GLU A 180 17.72 3.51 -71.91
C GLU A 180 18.74 2.40 -71.56
N ALA A 181 18.99 1.48 -72.50
CA ALA A 181 20.13 0.56 -72.44
C ALA A 181 21.21 1.01 -73.44
N LYS A 182 21.54 2.31 -73.45
CA LYS A 182 22.62 2.90 -74.26
C LYS A 182 23.22 4.12 -73.56
N SER A 183 23.96 3.87 -72.49
CA SER A 183 25.04 4.77 -72.03
C SER A 183 26.14 3.95 -71.35
N GLU A 184 26.55 2.87 -72.02
CA GLU A 184 27.85 2.23 -71.81
C GLU A 184 28.59 2.21 -73.15
N LEU A 185 29.28 3.32 -73.44
CA LEU A 185 30.53 3.38 -74.21
C LEU A 185 31.38 4.50 -73.60
#